data_AF-A0A842MX05-F1
#
_entry.id   AF-A0A842MX05-F1
#
_cell.length_a   1.000
_cell.length_b   1.000
_cell.length_c   1.000
_cell.angle_alpha   90.00
_cell.angle_beta   90.00
_cell.angle_gamma   90.00
#
_symmetry.space_group_name_H-M   'P 1'
#
loop_
_entity.id
_entity.type
_entity.pdbx_description
1 polymer ?
#
loop_
_entity_poly.entity_id
_entity_poly.type
_entity_poly.pdbx_seq_one_letter_code
_entity_poly.pdbx_strand_id
1 'polypeptide(L)'
;MSTRGCVAIKTGTGWRGVYNHCDSYPSGLGKELWDHLKGKDLKKFAEELLRFDDWWNYLAEGVCPYCGRRGLSQPHSISVEILNRLGKKHYFGPFNKRFRTKREMREYYRKLPLWRGRDEEIEREIEKEWEIRRNIRNTGFPDPRIKYHKHKFVDLSELQITSENVDPLFIEWVYVVDPEQRTMDILACQGFSVGGTAKNVPERTGDGFVDHGNYKYRHVRVARVSLDGKEPDWNFIEGIIQVEVALEDVMDEKQLIFEQLKGGKIKRSSCLICNEPALTMHSDPVHLSCLRKVLEELGGDAETWLQPLKQDDPELWVEE
;
A
#
# COMPACT_ATOMS: atom_id res chain seq x y z
N MET A 1 -3.11 8.17 4.89
CA MET A 1 -1.68 7.83 4.80
C MET A 1 -1.42 7.34 3.39
N SER A 2 -0.27 7.70 2.80
CA SER A 2 0.08 7.22 1.46
C SER A 2 0.72 5.85 1.60
N THR A 3 0.07 4.81 1.07
CA THR A 3 0.65 3.47 1.07
C THR A 3 1.66 3.35 -0.07
N ARG A 4 2.91 3.06 0.27
CA ARG A 4 4.04 3.05 -0.66
C ARG A 4 4.24 1.65 -1.24
N GLY A 5 4.59 1.59 -2.51
CA GLY A 5 4.65 0.33 -3.23
C GLY A 5 5.76 0.27 -4.25
N CYS A 6 5.88 -0.89 -4.87
CA CYS A 6 6.83 -1.15 -5.94
C CYS A 6 6.19 -2.08 -6.98
N VAL A 7 6.33 -1.74 -8.27
CA VAL A 7 6.01 -2.64 -9.37
C VAL A 7 7.34 -3.19 -9.88
N ALA A 8 7.52 -4.51 -9.76
CA ALA A 8 8.79 -5.16 -9.98
C ALA A 8 8.71 -6.27 -11.02
N ILE A 9 9.85 -6.58 -11.62
CA ILE A 9 10.08 -7.68 -12.54
C ILE A 9 11.01 -8.67 -11.84
N LYS A 10 10.66 -9.95 -11.89
CA LYS A 10 11.52 -11.03 -11.41
C LYS A 10 12.80 -11.14 -12.25
N THR A 11 13.95 -11.24 -11.59
CA THR A 11 15.28 -11.33 -12.22
C THR A 11 16.13 -12.39 -11.53
N GLY A 12 16.29 -13.56 -12.15
CA GLY A 12 17.03 -14.67 -11.54
C GLY A 12 16.42 -15.07 -10.20
N THR A 13 17.19 -14.93 -9.12
CA THR A 13 16.76 -15.21 -7.74
C THR A 13 16.10 -14.01 -7.04
N GLY A 14 16.17 -12.82 -7.62
CA GLY A 14 15.67 -11.59 -7.02
C GLY A 14 14.62 -10.90 -7.90
N TRP A 15 14.43 -9.61 -7.65
CA TRP A 15 13.57 -8.76 -8.46
C TRP A 15 14.12 -7.34 -8.53
N ARG A 16 13.67 -6.62 -9.55
CA ARG A 16 13.95 -5.20 -9.74
C ARG A 16 12.68 -4.46 -10.14
N GLY A 17 12.42 -3.31 -9.54
CA GLY A 17 11.19 -2.58 -9.78
C GLY A 17 11.32 -1.08 -9.69
N VAL A 18 10.19 -0.45 -9.98
CA VAL A 18 10.00 0.99 -9.97
C VAL A 18 9.05 1.36 -8.84
N TYR A 19 9.28 2.52 -8.24
CA TYR A 19 8.52 2.98 -7.09
C TYR A 19 7.04 3.27 -7.45
N ASN A 20 6.14 3.15 -6.48
CA ASN A 20 4.79 3.69 -6.55
C ASN A 20 4.47 4.47 -5.28
N HIS A 21 3.97 5.69 -5.46
CA HIS A 21 3.90 6.66 -4.37
C HIS A 21 2.73 6.45 -3.40
N CYS A 22 1.59 6.00 -3.91
CA CYS A 22 0.33 5.97 -3.16
C CYS A 22 -0.61 4.89 -3.69
N ASP A 23 -1.60 4.55 -2.88
CA ASP A 23 -2.66 3.60 -3.21
C ASP A 23 -2.11 2.19 -3.53
N SER A 24 -1.00 1.82 -2.87
CA SER A 24 -0.24 0.61 -3.18
C SER A 24 -0.82 -0.68 -2.60
N TYR A 25 -1.95 -0.61 -1.90
CA TYR A 25 -2.63 -1.80 -1.37
C TYR A 25 -3.16 -2.71 -2.51
N PRO A 26 -3.38 -4.01 -2.25
CA PRO A 26 -3.88 -4.96 -3.24
C PRO A 26 -5.17 -4.51 -3.92
N SER A 27 -6.13 -3.94 -3.19
CA SER A 27 -7.38 -3.42 -3.74
C SER A 27 -7.22 -2.18 -4.65
N GLY A 28 -6.09 -1.48 -4.53
CA GLY A 28 -5.70 -0.34 -5.36
C GLY A 28 -4.75 -0.76 -6.48
N LEU A 29 -3.45 -0.57 -6.26
CA LEU A 29 -2.41 -0.85 -7.24
C LEU A 29 -2.41 -2.31 -7.72
N GLY A 30 -2.65 -3.29 -6.84
CA GLY A 30 -2.66 -4.70 -7.23
C GLY A 30 -3.69 -5.00 -8.32
N LYS A 31 -4.92 -4.53 -8.10
CA LYS A 31 -6.00 -4.60 -9.09
C LYS A 31 -5.66 -3.84 -10.38
N GLU A 32 -5.24 -2.58 -10.26
CA GLU A 32 -4.88 -1.75 -11.42
C GLU A 32 -3.80 -2.42 -12.28
N LEU A 33 -2.77 -2.97 -11.66
CA LEU A 33 -1.67 -3.64 -12.33
C LEU A 33 -2.13 -4.94 -13.00
N TRP A 34 -2.96 -5.76 -12.33
CA TRP A 34 -3.50 -6.97 -12.93
C TRP A 34 -4.33 -6.67 -14.19
N ASP A 35 -5.23 -5.69 -14.11
CA ASP A 35 -6.02 -5.22 -15.26
C ASP A 35 -5.11 -4.71 -16.39
N HIS A 36 -4.06 -3.96 -16.03
CA HIS A 36 -3.09 -3.43 -17.01
C HIS A 36 -2.29 -4.52 -17.71
N LEU A 37 -1.97 -5.62 -17.04
CA LEU A 37 -1.10 -6.68 -17.57
C LEU A 37 -1.84 -7.80 -18.31
N LYS A 38 -3.15 -7.94 -18.07
CA LYS A 38 -3.97 -8.99 -18.67
C LYS A 38 -3.89 -8.96 -20.21
N GLY A 39 -3.51 -10.10 -20.80
CA GLY A 39 -3.38 -10.24 -22.25
C GLY A 39 -2.21 -9.47 -22.89
N LYS A 40 -1.34 -8.82 -22.10
CA LYS A 40 -0.16 -8.13 -22.64
C LYS A 40 1.03 -9.08 -22.82
N ASP A 41 1.95 -8.64 -23.69
CA ASP A 41 3.29 -9.18 -23.79
C ASP A 41 4.10 -8.74 -22.56
N LEU A 42 4.28 -9.67 -21.62
CA LEU A 42 4.95 -9.38 -20.35
C LEU A 42 6.46 -9.20 -20.50
N LYS A 43 7.07 -9.75 -21.54
CA LYS A 43 8.51 -9.55 -21.80
C LYS A 43 8.75 -8.12 -22.24
N LYS A 44 7.93 -7.64 -23.18
CA LYS A 44 7.95 -6.23 -23.59
C LYS A 44 7.62 -5.30 -22.42
N PHE A 45 6.60 -5.63 -21.62
CA PHE A 45 6.28 -4.87 -20.41
C PHE A 45 7.48 -4.75 -19.47
N ALA A 46 8.16 -5.87 -19.18
CA ALA A 46 9.31 -5.89 -18.29
C ALA A 46 10.47 -5.01 -18.78
N GLU A 47 10.78 -5.06 -20.08
CA GLU A 47 11.80 -4.23 -20.71
C GLU A 47 11.45 -2.74 -20.69
N GLU A 48 10.16 -2.40 -20.85
CA GLU A 48 9.68 -1.02 -20.84
C GLU A 48 9.63 -0.45 -19.43
N LEU A 49 9.09 -1.19 -18.45
CA LEU A 49 8.93 -0.74 -17.06
C LEU A 49 10.27 -0.28 -16.48
N LEU A 50 11.34 -1.06 -16.70
CA LEU A 50 12.67 -0.77 -16.17
C LEU A 50 13.38 0.41 -16.86
N ARG A 51 12.72 1.11 -17.80
CA ARG A 51 13.19 2.39 -18.37
C ARG A 51 12.62 3.62 -17.65
N PHE A 52 11.85 3.40 -16.60
CA PHE A 52 11.25 4.46 -15.79
C PHE A 52 11.71 4.36 -14.34
N ASP A 53 11.55 5.45 -13.60
CA ASP A 53 11.87 5.59 -12.19
C ASP A 53 10.70 5.21 -11.27
N ASP A 54 9.47 5.38 -11.73
CA ASP A 54 8.25 5.01 -11.01
C ASP A 54 7.12 4.57 -11.95
N TRP A 55 6.10 3.96 -11.34
CA TRP A 55 4.91 3.44 -12.01
C TRP A 55 4.14 4.50 -12.81
N TRP A 56 4.02 5.72 -12.29
CA TRP A 56 3.28 6.79 -12.96
C TRP A 56 4.02 7.32 -14.18
N ASN A 57 5.36 7.40 -14.10
CA ASN A 57 6.16 7.81 -15.24
C ASN A 57 6.08 6.78 -16.37
N TYR A 58 6.07 5.48 -16.02
CA TYR A 58 5.80 4.41 -16.97
C TYR A 58 4.42 4.56 -17.64
N LEU A 59 3.35 4.75 -16.87
CA LEU A 59 1.99 4.93 -17.41
C LEU A 59 1.87 6.18 -18.30
N ALA A 60 2.67 7.21 -18.04
CA ALA A 60 2.73 8.43 -18.83
C ALA A 60 3.71 8.35 -20.02
N GLU A 61 4.29 7.18 -20.30
CA GLU A 61 5.31 6.97 -21.34
C GLU A 61 6.49 7.95 -21.23
N GLY A 62 6.87 8.31 -20.00
CA GLY A 62 7.96 9.24 -19.75
C GLY A 62 7.61 10.70 -19.98
N VAL A 63 6.35 11.01 -20.29
CA VAL A 63 5.85 12.37 -20.51
C VAL A 63 5.52 13.00 -19.16
N CYS A 64 6.28 14.01 -18.77
CA CYS A 64 5.95 14.77 -17.57
C CYS A 64 4.58 15.45 -17.75
N PRO A 65 3.59 15.18 -16.86
CA PRO A 65 2.24 15.71 -17.04
C PRO A 65 2.19 17.23 -16.94
N TYR A 66 3.23 17.86 -16.37
CA TYR A 66 3.24 19.30 -16.08
C TYR A 66 3.96 20.15 -17.13
N CYS A 67 4.95 19.60 -17.83
CA CYS A 67 5.71 20.34 -18.84
C CYS A 67 5.73 19.68 -20.22
N GLY A 68 5.18 18.46 -20.36
CA GLY A 68 5.12 17.71 -21.61
C GLY A 68 6.47 17.18 -22.12
N ARG A 69 7.57 17.41 -21.39
CA ARG A 69 8.89 16.89 -21.76
C ARG A 69 8.93 15.38 -21.54
N ARG A 70 9.67 14.69 -22.43
CA ARG A 70 9.87 13.22 -22.43
C ARG A 70 11.22 12.83 -21.85
N GLY A 71 11.30 11.62 -21.30
CA GLY A 71 12.56 11.00 -20.87
C GLY A 71 13.16 11.65 -19.63
N LEU A 72 12.31 12.25 -18.79
CA LEU A 72 12.72 12.86 -17.53
C LEU A 72 12.14 12.04 -16.37
N SER A 73 12.86 12.02 -15.25
CA SER A 73 12.35 11.49 -13.98
C SER A 73 11.08 12.22 -13.55
N GLN A 74 10.34 11.71 -12.57
CA GLN A 74 9.26 12.49 -11.98
C GLN A 74 9.75 13.86 -11.53
N PRO A 75 8.90 14.89 -11.68
CA PRO A 75 9.13 16.18 -11.06
C PRO A 75 9.24 16.01 -9.55
N HIS A 76 10.43 16.27 -9.01
CA HIS A 76 10.59 16.42 -7.57
C HIS A 76 10.13 17.83 -7.16
N SER A 77 9.58 17.95 -5.95
CA SER A 77 9.17 19.22 -5.33
C SER A 77 7.85 19.83 -5.82
N ILE A 78 6.90 19.01 -6.27
CA ILE A 78 5.52 19.48 -6.40
C ILE A 78 4.90 19.53 -5.02
N SER A 79 4.47 20.71 -4.59
CA SER A 79 3.84 20.88 -3.29
C SER A 79 2.70 19.88 -3.12
N VAL A 80 2.73 19.09 -2.04
CA VAL A 80 1.66 18.16 -1.66
C VAL A 80 0.30 18.89 -1.60
N GLU A 81 0.30 20.18 -1.30
CA GLU A 81 -0.89 21.03 -1.29
C GLU A 81 -1.55 21.14 -2.67
N ILE A 82 -0.78 21.06 -3.75
CA ILE A 82 -1.27 21.04 -5.13
C ILE A 82 -1.91 19.68 -5.46
N LEU A 83 -1.23 18.57 -5.09
CA LEU A 83 -1.73 17.21 -5.32
C LEU A 83 -3.05 16.95 -4.57
N ASN A 84 -3.16 17.42 -3.32
CA ASN A 84 -4.37 17.30 -2.51
C ASN A 84 -5.56 18.05 -3.11
N ARG A 85 -5.33 19.12 -3.88
CA ARG A 85 -6.39 19.96 -4.47
C ARG A 85 -6.77 19.55 -5.90
N LEU A 86 -5.90 18.80 -6.59
CA LEU A 86 -6.17 18.30 -7.95
C LEU A 86 -7.16 17.13 -8.02
N GLY A 87 -7.52 16.53 -6.89
CA GLY A 87 -8.59 15.55 -6.82
C GLY A 87 -8.28 14.28 -7.61
N LYS A 88 -7.54 13.35 -7.01
CA LYS A 88 -7.76 11.94 -7.32
C LYS A 88 -9.19 11.61 -6.90
N LYS A 89 -9.91 10.90 -7.77
CA LYS A 89 -11.32 10.48 -7.63
C LYS A 89 -11.68 9.81 -6.29
N HIS A 90 -10.70 9.38 -5.49
CA HIS A 90 -10.91 8.39 -4.43
C HIS A 90 -10.78 8.85 -2.97
N TYR A 91 -10.13 9.97 -2.64
CA TYR A 91 -9.94 10.34 -1.21
C TYR A 91 -10.54 11.68 -0.77
N PHE A 92 -10.66 12.64 -1.68
CA PHE A 92 -11.40 13.87 -1.44
C PHE A 92 -12.18 14.15 -2.71
N GLY A 93 -13.48 13.81 -2.70
CA GLY A 93 -14.38 13.99 -3.85
C GLY A 93 -14.22 15.38 -4.48
N PRO A 94 -14.58 15.55 -5.77
CA PRO A 94 -14.13 16.66 -6.61
C PRO A 94 -14.44 18.02 -5.96
N PHE A 95 -13.49 18.56 -5.20
CA PHE A 95 -13.56 19.92 -4.66
C PHE A 95 -13.79 20.92 -5.80
N ASN A 96 -13.27 20.59 -6.98
CA ASN A 96 -13.42 21.34 -8.21
C ASN A 96 -14.90 21.45 -8.69
N LYS A 97 -15.81 20.56 -8.25
CA LYS A 97 -17.25 20.63 -8.60
C LYS A 97 -18.17 21.06 -7.46
N ARG A 98 -17.70 21.03 -6.21
CA ARG A 98 -18.56 21.29 -5.03
C ARG A 98 -19.04 22.73 -4.93
N PHE A 99 -18.22 23.68 -5.37
CA PHE A 99 -18.52 25.11 -5.28
C PHE A 99 -18.36 25.76 -6.65
N ARG A 100 -19.41 26.44 -7.12
CA ARG A 100 -19.41 27.21 -8.37
C ARG A 100 -18.89 28.63 -8.16
N THR A 101 -18.94 29.14 -6.93
CA THR A 101 -18.58 30.52 -6.59
C THR A 101 -17.77 30.61 -5.30
N LYS A 102 -16.98 31.69 -5.12
CA LYS A 102 -16.33 32.00 -3.83
C LYS A 102 -17.35 32.11 -2.69
N ARG A 103 -18.56 32.60 -2.97
CA ARG A 103 -19.64 32.75 -1.97
C ARG A 103 -20.07 31.41 -1.39
N GLU A 104 -20.35 30.42 -2.24
CA GLU A 104 -20.74 29.07 -1.79
C GLU A 104 -19.64 28.44 -0.91
N MET A 105 -18.38 28.68 -1.26
CA MET A 105 -17.23 28.19 -0.50
C MET A 105 -17.13 28.86 0.89
N ARG A 106 -17.36 30.19 0.98
CA ARG A 106 -17.43 30.91 2.27
C ARG A 106 -18.52 30.36 3.16
N GLU A 107 -19.72 30.22 2.61
CA GLU A 107 -20.89 29.70 3.34
C GLU A 107 -20.63 28.29 3.87
N TYR A 108 -19.93 27.46 3.10
CA TYR A 108 -19.51 26.15 3.54
C TYR A 108 -18.50 26.21 4.69
N TYR A 109 -17.40 26.95 4.54
CA TYR A 109 -16.38 27.05 5.59
C TYR A 109 -16.96 27.62 6.89
N ARG A 110 -17.80 28.66 6.84
CA ARG A 110 -18.45 29.24 8.03
C ARG A 110 -19.34 28.26 8.80
N LYS A 111 -19.90 27.25 8.12
CA LYS A 111 -20.73 26.21 8.76
C LYS A 111 -19.89 25.17 9.51
N LEU A 112 -18.61 25.01 9.17
CA LEU A 112 -17.73 24.05 9.81
C LEU A 112 -17.30 24.54 11.20
N PRO A 113 -17.45 23.71 12.26
CA PRO A 113 -17.07 24.10 13.62
C PRO A 113 -15.62 24.60 13.75
N LEU A 114 -14.69 23.98 13.02
CA LEU A 114 -13.25 24.31 13.00
C LEU A 114 -12.92 25.71 12.43
N TRP A 115 -13.88 26.34 11.74
CA TRP A 115 -13.68 27.60 11.02
C TRP A 115 -14.55 28.75 11.55
N ARG A 116 -15.35 28.52 12.61
CA ARG A 116 -16.17 29.58 13.21
C ARG A 116 -15.31 30.71 13.77
N GLY A 117 -15.65 31.95 13.42
CA GLY A 117 -14.91 33.13 13.85
C GLY A 117 -13.54 33.33 13.16
N ARG A 118 -13.19 32.52 12.15
CA ARG A 118 -11.91 32.59 11.42
C ARG A 118 -12.08 33.21 10.03
N ASP A 119 -12.87 34.28 9.89
CA ASP A 119 -13.26 34.85 8.59
C ASP A 119 -12.06 35.21 7.69
N GLU A 120 -11.00 35.78 8.26
CA GLU A 120 -9.80 36.11 7.48
C GLU A 120 -9.08 34.87 6.93
N GLU A 121 -9.02 33.80 7.71
CA GLU A 121 -8.41 32.55 7.28
C GLU A 121 -9.25 31.86 6.20
N ILE A 122 -10.58 31.93 6.33
CA ILE A 122 -11.51 31.47 5.30
C ILE A 122 -11.26 32.21 3.99
N GLU A 123 -11.17 33.55 3.99
CA GLU A 123 -10.90 34.30 2.76
C GLU A 123 -9.52 33.97 2.17
N ARG A 124 -8.48 33.78 3.00
CA ARG A 124 -7.16 33.37 2.51
C ARG A 124 -7.20 32.02 1.81
N GLU A 125 -7.87 31.02 2.38
CA GLU A 125 -7.99 29.69 1.75
C GLU A 125 -8.83 29.71 0.47
N ILE A 126 -9.90 30.52 0.45
CA ILE A 126 -10.72 30.71 -0.74
C ILE A 126 -9.94 31.40 -1.84
N GLU A 127 -9.10 32.39 -1.54
CA GLU A 127 -8.28 33.04 -2.56
C GLU A 127 -7.27 32.07 -3.16
N LYS A 128 -6.56 31.30 -2.32
CA LYS A 128 -5.63 30.24 -2.79
C LYS A 128 -6.33 29.24 -3.70
N GLU A 129 -7.50 28.74 -3.28
CA GLU A 129 -8.28 27.78 -4.07
C GLU A 129 -8.77 28.38 -5.39
N TRP A 130 -9.17 29.65 -5.40
CA TRP A 130 -9.63 30.33 -6.61
C TRP A 130 -8.51 30.66 -7.56
N GLU A 131 -7.33 30.99 -7.03
CA GLU A 131 -6.10 31.12 -7.81
C GLU A 131 -5.79 29.81 -8.52
N ILE A 132 -5.81 28.68 -7.82
CA ILE A 132 -5.61 27.34 -8.41
C ILE A 132 -6.59 27.07 -9.54
N ARG A 133 -7.89 27.33 -9.34
CA ARG A 133 -8.91 27.15 -10.38
C ARG A 133 -8.69 28.04 -11.59
N ARG A 134 -8.30 29.30 -11.36
CA ARG A 134 -7.95 30.25 -12.43
C ARG A 134 -6.76 29.74 -13.22
N ASN A 135 -5.74 29.22 -12.53
CA ASN A 135 -4.56 28.64 -13.15
C ASN A 135 -4.93 27.42 -13.99
N ILE A 136 -5.71 26.46 -13.46
CA ILE A 136 -6.16 25.28 -14.21
C ILE A 136 -6.91 25.71 -15.47
N ARG A 137 -7.81 26.68 -15.37
CA ARG A 137 -8.57 27.18 -16.54
C ARG A 137 -7.65 27.83 -17.58
N ASN A 138 -6.66 28.60 -17.14
CA ASN A 138 -5.80 29.37 -18.02
C ASN A 138 -4.65 28.57 -18.62
N THR A 139 -4.11 27.59 -17.89
CA THR A 139 -2.87 26.89 -18.24
C THR A 139 -3.02 25.38 -18.30
N GLY A 140 -4.14 24.82 -17.83
CA GLY A 140 -4.30 23.39 -17.59
C GLY A 140 -3.71 22.91 -16.25
N PHE A 141 -3.03 23.78 -15.51
CA PHE A 141 -2.27 23.42 -14.30
C PHE A 141 -2.66 24.24 -13.07
N PRO A 142 -2.66 23.63 -11.87
CA PRO A 142 -3.02 24.28 -10.61
C PRO A 142 -2.00 25.34 -10.16
N ASP A 143 -0.72 25.11 -10.44
CA ASP A 143 0.36 26.06 -10.18
C ASP A 143 0.95 26.51 -11.53
N PRO A 144 0.91 27.80 -11.89
CA PRO A 144 1.43 28.30 -13.15
C PRO A 144 2.97 28.26 -13.17
N ARG A 145 3.61 28.13 -11.99
CA ARG A 145 5.04 27.89 -11.85
C ARG A 145 5.39 26.41 -11.92
N ILE A 146 4.41 25.51 -12.00
CA ILE A 146 4.69 24.08 -12.10
C ILE A 146 5.59 23.79 -13.30
N LYS A 147 5.50 24.55 -14.39
CA LYS A 147 6.42 24.44 -15.54
C LYS A 147 7.91 24.66 -15.23
N TYR A 148 8.25 25.18 -14.05
CA TYR A 148 9.62 25.40 -13.58
C TYR A 148 10.11 24.33 -12.59
N HIS A 149 9.40 23.21 -12.44
CA HIS A 149 9.89 22.09 -11.65
C HIS A 149 11.23 21.58 -12.20
N LYS A 150 12.05 21.03 -11.30
CA LYS A 150 13.30 20.40 -11.68
C LYS A 150 13.07 18.91 -11.88
N HIS A 151 13.58 18.41 -12.99
CA HIS A 151 13.83 16.99 -13.15
C HIS A 151 15.24 16.70 -12.67
N LYS A 152 15.44 15.51 -12.09
CA LYS A 152 16.79 15.03 -11.86
C LYS A 152 17.16 14.13 -13.03
N PHE A 153 18.31 14.39 -13.63
CA PHE A 153 18.95 13.42 -14.51
C PHE A 153 19.77 12.52 -13.61
N VAL A 154 19.15 11.44 -13.13
CA VAL A 154 19.82 10.39 -12.36
C VAL A 154 19.94 9.18 -13.27
N ASP A 155 20.99 8.41 -13.10
CA ASP A 155 21.04 7.07 -13.68
C ASP A 155 19.84 6.27 -13.12
N LEU A 156 18.96 5.79 -13.99
CA LEU A 156 17.76 5.06 -13.60
C LEU A 156 18.10 3.80 -12.78
N SER A 157 19.28 3.21 -12.99
CA SER A 157 19.70 2.05 -12.22
C SER A 157 19.90 2.36 -10.74
N GLU A 158 20.19 3.61 -10.38
CA GLU A 158 20.29 4.08 -8.99
C GLU A 158 18.92 4.32 -8.35
N LEU A 159 17.86 4.50 -9.15
CA LEU A 159 16.50 4.74 -8.68
C LEU A 159 15.67 3.45 -8.56
N GLN A 160 16.14 2.35 -9.14
CA GLN A 160 15.45 1.08 -9.13
C GLN A 160 15.53 0.41 -7.76
N ILE A 161 14.38 -0.04 -7.28
CA ILE A 161 14.26 -0.80 -6.03
C ILE A 161 14.58 -2.26 -6.36
N THR A 162 15.36 -2.92 -5.51
CA THR A 162 15.72 -4.34 -5.70
C THR A 162 15.44 -5.15 -4.45
N SER A 163 15.45 -6.48 -4.58
CA SER A 163 15.35 -7.40 -3.44
C SER A 163 16.52 -7.30 -2.44
N GLU A 164 17.66 -6.72 -2.87
CA GLU A 164 18.85 -6.53 -2.04
C GLU A 164 18.99 -5.11 -1.50
N ASN A 165 18.41 -4.13 -2.18
CA ASN A 165 18.41 -2.72 -1.80
C ASN A 165 16.98 -2.20 -1.81
N VAL A 166 16.28 -2.47 -0.71
CA VAL A 166 14.91 -2.00 -0.48
C VAL A 166 14.93 -0.55 -0.01
N ASP A 167 13.99 0.25 -0.51
CA ASP A 167 13.97 1.71 -0.30
C ASP A 167 13.87 2.06 1.21
N PRO A 168 14.67 3.01 1.73
CA PRO A 168 14.62 3.43 3.13
C PRO A 168 13.29 4.08 3.54
N LEU A 169 12.44 4.45 2.58
CA LEU A 169 11.12 5.02 2.80
C LEU A 169 10.04 3.96 3.07
N PHE A 170 10.40 2.72 3.41
CA PHE A 170 9.45 1.68 3.82
C PHE A 170 8.43 1.32 2.72
N ILE A 171 8.80 0.38 1.86
CA ILE A 171 7.91 -0.14 0.83
C ILE A 171 6.95 -1.14 1.47
N GLU A 172 5.67 -0.80 1.56
CA GLU A 172 4.66 -1.65 2.21
C GLU A 172 4.28 -2.84 1.34
N TRP A 173 4.22 -2.63 0.02
CA TRP A 173 3.75 -3.64 -0.95
C TRP A 173 4.67 -3.74 -2.16
N VAL A 174 4.97 -4.95 -2.61
CA VAL A 174 5.74 -5.20 -3.83
C VAL A 174 4.98 -6.16 -4.73
N TYR A 175 4.80 -5.79 -5.99
CA TYR A 175 4.15 -6.60 -7.01
C TYR A 175 5.19 -7.11 -7.99
N VAL A 176 5.66 -8.34 -7.82
CA VAL A 176 6.72 -8.94 -8.63
C VAL A 176 6.11 -9.75 -9.78
N VAL A 177 6.17 -9.20 -10.98
CA VAL A 177 5.74 -9.84 -12.22
C VAL A 177 6.81 -10.84 -12.69
N ASP A 178 6.40 -12.07 -12.97
CA ASP A 178 7.20 -13.10 -13.62
C ASP A 178 6.71 -13.25 -15.08
N PRO A 179 7.42 -12.66 -16.06
CA PRO A 179 6.99 -12.71 -17.46
C PRO A 179 6.96 -14.11 -18.06
N GLU A 180 7.80 -15.03 -17.56
CA GLU A 180 7.89 -16.40 -18.08
C GLU A 180 6.75 -17.26 -17.56
N GLN A 181 6.40 -17.11 -16.27
CA GLN A 181 5.30 -17.86 -15.65
C GLN A 181 3.93 -17.17 -15.80
N ARG A 182 3.90 -15.93 -16.31
CA ARG A 182 2.71 -15.07 -16.39
C ARG A 182 1.97 -14.99 -15.05
N THR A 183 2.74 -14.82 -13.98
CA THR A 183 2.25 -14.68 -12.62
C THR A 183 2.72 -13.38 -12.00
N MET A 184 2.04 -12.95 -10.94
CA MET A 184 2.46 -11.84 -10.10
C MET A 184 2.51 -12.29 -8.64
N ASP A 185 3.70 -12.26 -8.05
CA ASP A 185 3.90 -12.46 -6.61
C ASP A 185 3.60 -11.14 -5.89
N ILE A 186 2.77 -11.19 -4.86
CA ILE A 186 2.41 -10.04 -4.03
C ILE A 186 3.14 -10.19 -2.71
N LEU A 187 4.01 -9.22 -2.42
CA LEU A 187 4.80 -9.19 -1.20
C LEU A 187 4.32 -8.07 -0.29
N ALA A 188 4.31 -8.39 0.99
CA ALA A 188 3.93 -7.56 2.12
C ALA A 188 5.16 -7.18 2.93
N CYS A 189 5.24 -5.96 3.41
CA CYS A 189 6.24 -5.61 4.39
C CYS A 189 5.92 -6.25 5.75
N GLN A 190 6.90 -6.96 6.31
CA GLN A 190 6.91 -7.41 7.70
C GLN A 190 8.09 -6.75 8.40
N GLY A 191 7.86 -6.03 9.48
CA GLY A 191 8.93 -5.39 10.23
C GLY A 191 8.49 -4.81 11.56
N PHE A 192 9.46 -4.26 12.27
CA PHE A 192 9.29 -3.71 13.61
C PHE A 192 10.28 -2.55 13.85
N SER A 193 9.90 -1.65 14.75
CA SER A 193 10.76 -0.56 15.20
C SER A 193 11.81 -1.10 16.14
N VAL A 194 13.06 -0.68 16.01
CA VAL A 194 14.15 -1.11 16.91
C VAL A 194 14.69 0.02 17.78
N GLY A 195 14.12 1.24 17.65
CA GLY A 195 14.67 2.45 18.25
C GLY A 195 15.99 2.88 17.61
N GLY A 196 16.53 4.04 18.00
CA GLY A 196 17.81 4.54 17.47
C GLY A 196 17.69 5.45 16.24
N THR A 197 18.82 5.73 15.58
CA THR A 197 18.90 6.63 14.42
C THR A 197 18.96 5.85 13.11
N ALA A 198 18.31 6.37 12.07
CA ALA A 198 18.37 5.78 10.74
C ALA A 198 19.82 5.67 10.23
N LYS A 199 20.16 4.52 9.66
CA LYS A 199 21.43 4.27 8.97
C LYS A 199 21.40 4.85 7.57
N ASN A 200 22.51 5.42 7.11
CA ASN A 200 22.66 5.86 5.72
C ASN A 200 22.77 4.67 4.74
N VAL A 201 23.29 3.54 5.22
CA VAL A 201 23.43 2.29 4.46
C VAL A 201 22.72 1.20 5.25
N PRO A 202 21.61 0.65 4.73
CA PRO A 202 20.93 -0.45 5.39
C PRO A 202 21.77 -1.73 5.33
N GLU A 203 21.64 -2.58 6.35
CA GLU A 203 22.42 -3.82 6.48
C GLU A 203 21.49 -5.03 6.51
N ARG A 204 21.78 -6.05 5.71
CA ARG A 204 21.01 -7.29 5.75
C ARG A 204 21.44 -8.15 6.93
N THR A 205 20.49 -8.60 7.73
CA THR A 205 20.70 -9.49 8.86
C THR A 205 20.57 -10.95 8.43
N GLY A 206 21.13 -11.88 9.22
CA GLY A 206 21.17 -13.31 8.86
C GLY A 206 19.79 -13.99 8.78
N ASP A 207 18.77 -13.38 9.37
CA ASP A 207 17.35 -13.79 9.34
C ASP A 207 16.57 -13.18 8.16
N GLY A 208 17.26 -12.47 7.26
CA GLY A 208 16.69 -11.91 6.04
C GLY A 208 16.01 -10.55 6.20
N PHE A 209 16.04 -9.94 7.39
CA PHE A 209 15.64 -8.55 7.57
C PHE A 209 16.68 -7.59 7.00
N VAL A 210 16.22 -6.38 6.69
CA VAL A 210 17.05 -5.25 6.32
C VAL A 210 16.96 -4.23 7.44
N ASP A 211 18.09 -3.96 8.07
CA ASP A 211 18.24 -3.05 9.20
C ASP A 211 18.55 -1.64 8.74
N HIS A 212 17.56 -0.76 8.89
CA HIS A 212 17.67 0.66 8.60
C HIS A 212 18.09 1.47 9.84
N GLY A 213 18.49 0.84 10.95
CA GLY A 213 18.93 1.49 12.18
C GLY A 213 17.79 1.77 13.14
N ASN A 214 16.76 2.48 12.71
CA ASN A 214 15.57 2.76 13.52
C ASN A 214 14.39 1.79 13.27
N TYR A 215 14.47 1.00 12.20
CA TYR A 215 13.46 0.02 11.82
C TYR A 215 14.12 -1.17 11.12
N LYS A 216 13.57 -2.37 11.27
CA LYS A 216 13.97 -3.57 10.54
C LYS A 216 12.80 -4.13 9.77
N TYR A 217 12.98 -4.46 8.50
CA TYR A 217 11.91 -5.05 7.71
C TYR A 217 12.37 -6.00 6.61
N ARG A 218 11.46 -6.84 6.16
CA ARG A 218 11.59 -7.69 4.99
C ARG A 218 10.27 -7.74 4.23
N HIS A 219 10.33 -8.21 2.99
CA HIS A 219 9.13 -8.51 2.23
C HIS A 219 8.81 -10.00 2.29
N VAL A 220 7.61 -10.35 2.71
CA VAL A 220 7.09 -11.72 2.74
C VAL A 220 6.04 -11.89 1.66
N ARG A 221 6.06 -13.01 0.93
CA ARG A 221 5.05 -13.29 -0.10
C ARG A 221 3.74 -13.67 0.58
N VAL A 222 2.68 -12.90 0.31
CA VAL A 222 1.32 -13.17 0.83
C VAL A 222 0.41 -13.84 -0.20
N ALA A 223 0.65 -13.61 -1.49
CA ALA A 223 -0.13 -14.24 -2.55
C ALA A 223 0.69 -14.41 -3.83
N ARG A 224 0.26 -15.35 -4.66
CA ARG A 224 0.68 -15.50 -6.06
C ARG A 224 -0.58 -15.54 -6.91
N VAL A 225 -0.67 -14.63 -7.87
CA VAL A 225 -1.84 -14.53 -8.76
C VAL A 225 -1.44 -14.85 -10.20
N SER A 226 -2.32 -15.56 -10.91
CA SER A 226 -2.18 -15.78 -12.35
C SER A 226 -2.68 -14.56 -13.13
N LEU A 227 -1.93 -14.11 -14.14
CA LEU A 227 -2.32 -13.00 -15.01
C LEU A 227 -3.26 -13.44 -16.15
N ASP A 228 -3.39 -14.74 -16.38
CA ASP A 228 -4.34 -15.32 -17.35
C ASP A 228 -5.58 -15.93 -16.67
N GLY A 229 -5.60 -15.96 -15.34
CA GLY A 229 -6.66 -16.54 -14.54
C GLY A 229 -7.88 -15.63 -14.35
N LYS A 230 -8.75 -16.05 -13.41
CA LYS A 230 -9.84 -15.20 -12.91
C LYS A 230 -9.25 -14.06 -12.05
N GLU A 231 -9.99 -12.96 -11.98
CA GLU A 231 -9.62 -11.84 -11.10
C GLU A 231 -9.54 -12.33 -9.64
N PRO A 232 -8.42 -12.06 -8.93
CA PRO A 232 -8.28 -12.36 -7.50
C PRO A 232 -9.26 -11.58 -6.63
N ASP A 233 -9.55 -12.08 -5.42
CA ASP A 233 -10.20 -11.28 -4.39
C ASP A 233 -9.17 -10.35 -3.73
N TRP A 234 -9.11 -9.11 -4.21
CA TRP A 234 -8.14 -8.13 -3.74
C TRP A 234 -8.34 -7.70 -2.29
N ASN A 235 -9.59 -7.65 -1.82
CA ASN A 235 -9.88 -7.27 -0.43
C ASN A 235 -9.40 -8.36 0.52
N PHE A 236 -9.58 -9.63 0.13
CA PHE A 236 -9.04 -10.76 0.88
C PHE A 236 -7.51 -10.68 0.98
N ILE A 237 -6.80 -10.48 -0.15
CA ILE A 237 -5.33 -10.40 -0.15
C ILE A 237 -4.83 -9.24 0.72
N GLU A 238 -5.50 -8.09 0.70
CA GLU A 238 -5.19 -6.95 1.57
C GLU A 238 -5.39 -7.27 3.05
N GLY A 239 -6.42 -8.06 3.38
CA GLY A 239 -6.72 -8.49 4.74
C GLY A 239 -5.68 -9.44 5.35
N ILE A 240 -4.90 -10.17 4.54
CA ILE A 240 -3.92 -11.16 5.03
C ILE A 240 -2.86 -10.52 5.95
N ILE A 241 -2.42 -9.29 5.70
CA ILE A 241 -1.41 -8.62 6.56
C ILE A 241 -2.00 -8.10 7.87
N GLN A 242 -3.31 -7.83 7.93
CA GLN A 242 -3.92 -7.28 9.15
C GLN A 242 -3.98 -8.29 10.29
N VAL A 243 -3.67 -9.56 9.99
CA VAL A 243 -3.61 -10.66 10.94
C VAL A 243 -2.14 -10.87 11.29
N GLU A 244 -1.73 -10.33 12.45
CA GLU A 244 -0.43 -10.50 13.17
C GLU A 244 0.72 -9.50 12.81
N VAL A 245 1.44 -8.86 13.75
CA VAL A 245 1.83 -9.20 15.13
C VAL A 245 1.97 -7.92 15.98
N ALA A 246 1.31 -7.85 17.14
CA ALA A 246 1.63 -6.87 18.19
C ALA A 246 2.72 -7.46 19.09
N LEU A 247 3.98 -7.13 18.81
CA LEU A 247 5.11 -7.41 19.70
C LEU A 247 5.77 -6.07 20.05
N GLU A 248 5.68 -5.67 21.32
CA GLU A 248 6.85 -5.35 22.17
C GLU A 248 6.47 -4.95 23.61
N ASP A 249 7.16 -5.59 24.55
CA ASP A 249 7.48 -5.26 25.95
C ASP A 249 6.60 -5.68 27.16
N VAL A 250 7.10 -6.76 27.81
CA VAL A 250 7.18 -7.05 29.25
C VAL A 250 5.88 -6.99 30.07
N MET A 251 4.98 -7.93 29.81
CA MET A 251 4.16 -8.57 30.83
C MET A 251 4.09 -10.05 30.50
N ASP A 252 4.16 -10.93 31.50
CA ASP A 252 3.83 -12.36 31.34
C ASP A 252 2.49 -12.42 30.59
N GLU A 253 2.49 -13.10 29.45
CA GLU A 253 1.37 -13.24 28.52
C GLU A 253 0.10 -13.66 29.28
N LYS A 254 0.25 -14.51 30.30
CA LYS A 254 -0.84 -14.91 31.19
C LYS A 254 -1.42 -13.76 32.01
N GLN A 255 -0.63 -12.79 32.43
CA GLN A 255 -1.02 -11.70 33.34
C GLN A 255 -1.68 -10.54 32.59
N LEU A 256 -1.26 -10.26 31.35
CA LEU A 256 -1.94 -9.34 30.44
C LEU A 256 -3.31 -9.90 30.03
N ILE A 257 -3.35 -11.20 29.72
CA ILE A 257 -4.59 -11.93 29.46
C ILE A 257 -5.48 -11.95 30.71
N PHE A 258 -4.95 -12.17 31.92
CA PHE A 258 -5.73 -12.17 33.17
C PHE A 258 -6.34 -10.81 33.53
N GLU A 259 -5.61 -9.71 33.34
CA GLU A 259 -6.10 -8.34 33.58
C GLU A 259 -7.16 -7.93 32.56
N GLN A 260 -7.00 -8.33 31.28
CA GLN A 260 -8.00 -8.10 30.24
C GLN A 260 -9.28 -8.94 30.44
N LEU A 261 -9.14 -10.18 30.94
CA LEU A 261 -10.26 -11.07 31.30
C LEU A 261 -11.06 -10.59 32.53
N LYS A 262 -10.46 -9.83 33.44
CA LYS A 262 -11.17 -9.22 34.58
C LYS A 262 -12.10 -8.08 34.18
N GLY A 263 -11.89 -7.46 33.00
CA GLY A 263 -12.58 -6.23 32.60
C GLY A 263 -13.64 -6.34 31.49
N GLY A 264 -13.66 -7.40 30.68
CA GLY A 264 -14.45 -7.42 29.44
C GLY A 264 -15.08 -8.76 29.11
N LYS A 265 -16.41 -8.76 28.92
CA LYS A 265 -17.24 -9.92 28.55
C LYS A 265 -16.66 -10.70 27.36
N ILE A 266 -16.38 -11.99 27.55
CA ILE A 266 -16.21 -12.97 26.47
C ILE A 266 -17.45 -12.87 25.56
N LYS A 267 -17.29 -12.35 24.35
CA LYS A 267 -18.33 -12.46 23.32
C LYS A 267 -18.19 -13.85 22.72
N ARG A 268 -19.19 -14.71 22.94
CA ARG A 268 -19.39 -15.90 22.10
C ARG A 268 -19.58 -15.40 20.67
N SER A 269 -18.60 -15.65 19.82
CA SER A 269 -18.68 -15.36 18.39
C SER A 269 -18.97 -16.69 17.66
N SER A 270 -19.83 -16.66 16.65
CA SER A 270 -20.23 -17.83 15.88
C SER A 270 -19.29 -17.99 14.69
N CYS A 271 -18.83 -19.22 14.43
CA CYS A 271 -17.97 -19.56 13.31
C CYS A 271 -18.56 -19.06 11.99
N LEU A 272 -17.77 -18.35 11.18
CA LEU A 272 -18.24 -17.76 9.92
C LEU A 272 -18.65 -18.81 8.86
N ILE A 273 -18.22 -20.06 9.04
CA ILE A 273 -18.50 -21.15 8.09
C ILE A 273 -19.71 -21.98 8.54
N CYS A 274 -19.73 -22.46 9.79
CA CYS A 274 -20.79 -23.35 10.27
C CYS A 274 -21.79 -22.68 11.22
N ASN A 275 -21.55 -21.43 11.61
CA ASN A 275 -22.36 -20.64 12.54
C ASN A 275 -22.45 -21.20 13.98
N GLU A 276 -21.69 -22.24 14.31
CA GLU A 276 -21.58 -22.79 15.66
C GLU A 276 -20.65 -21.94 16.55
N PRO A 277 -20.82 -21.92 17.88
CA PRO A 277 -19.96 -21.16 18.77
C PRO A 277 -18.48 -21.51 18.61
N ALA A 278 -17.62 -20.51 18.45
CA ALA A 278 -16.18 -20.67 18.40
C ALA A 278 -15.53 -19.85 19.52
N LEU A 279 -14.53 -20.46 20.17
CA LEU A 279 -13.62 -19.75 21.05
C LEU A 279 -12.48 -19.23 20.19
N THR A 280 -12.45 -17.93 19.88
CA THR A 280 -11.39 -17.37 19.05
C THR A 280 -10.72 -16.17 19.72
N MET A 281 -9.39 -16.12 19.57
CA MET A 281 -8.56 -14.98 20.00
C MET A 281 -8.46 -13.90 18.91
N HIS A 282 -8.98 -14.16 17.70
CA HIS A 282 -8.93 -13.24 16.56
C HIS A 282 -10.33 -12.72 16.16
N SER A 283 -10.34 -11.63 15.38
CA SER A 283 -11.52 -10.87 14.95
C SER A 283 -12.56 -11.66 14.16
N ASP A 284 -12.15 -12.76 13.53
CA ASP A 284 -13.01 -13.60 12.70
C ASP A 284 -13.05 -15.04 13.23
N PRO A 285 -14.14 -15.45 13.90
CA PRO A 285 -14.23 -16.81 14.41
C PRO A 285 -14.37 -17.83 13.28
N VAL A 286 -13.40 -18.72 13.10
CA VAL A 286 -13.55 -19.87 12.20
C VAL A 286 -13.04 -21.12 12.91
N HIS A 287 -13.85 -22.18 12.99
CA HIS A 287 -13.36 -23.46 13.48
C HIS A 287 -12.32 -24.02 12.53
N LEU A 288 -11.25 -24.59 13.10
CA LEU A 288 -10.21 -25.24 12.31
C LEU A 288 -10.74 -26.32 11.38
N SER A 289 -11.70 -27.13 11.86
CA SER A 289 -12.35 -28.16 11.06
C SER A 289 -13.09 -27.58 9.85
N CYS A 290 -13.70 -26.40 10.01
CA CYS A 290 -14.36 -25.69 8.93
C CYS A 290 -13.36 -25.09 7.93
N LEU A 291 -12.26 -24.52 8.41
CA LEU A 291 -11.19 -24.00 7.57
C LEU A 291 -10.52 -25.12 6.76
N ARG A 292 -10.18 -26.25 7.41
CA ARG A 292 -9.62 -27.45 6.76
C ARG A 292 -10.53 -27.92 5.62
N LYS A 293 -11.84 -28.06 5.89
CA LYS A 293 -12.82 -28.48 4.89
C LYS A 293 -12.87 -27.53 3.69
N VAL A 294 -12.85 -26.21 3.92
CA VAL A 294 -12.82 -25.22 2.83
C VAL A 294 -11.54 -25.33 2.00
N LEU A 295 -10.38 -25.51 2.64
CA LEU A 295 -9.11 -25.68 1.94
C LEU A 295 -9.09 -26.94 1.07
N GLU A 296 -9.66 -28.05 1.56
CA GLU A 296 -9.82 -29.29 0.81
C GLU A 296 -10.79 -29.15 -0.37
N GLU A 297 -11.93 -28.50 -0.18
CA GLU A 297 -12.91 -28.22 -1.26
C GLU A 297 -12.33 -27.33 -2.37
N LEU A 298 -11.37 -26.46 -2.03
CA LEU A 298 -10.61 -25.64 -2.98
C LEU A 298 -9.47 -26.40 -3.68
N GLY A 299 -9.30 -27.69 -3.40
CA GLY A 299 -8.25 -28.54 -3.98
C GLY A 299 -6.86 -28.28 -3.39
N GLY A 300 -6.77 -27.60 -2.25
CA GLY A 300 -5.53 -27.39 -1.52
C GLY A 300 -5.22 -28.53 -0.55
N ASP A 301 -3.93 -28.76 -0.30
CA ASP A 301 -3.51 -29.60 0.82
C ASP A 301 -3.62 -28.81 2.12
N ALA A 302 -4.71 -29.01 2.85
CA ALA A 302 -5.00 -28.28 4.07
C ALA A 302 -3.89 -28.41 5.12
N GLU A 303 -3.17 -29.53 5.19
CA GLU A 303 -2.09 -29.70 6.18
C GLU A 303 -0.88 -28.81 5.89
N THR A 304 -0.52 -28.66 4.60
CA THR A 304 0.55 -27.72 4.20
C THR A 304 0.20 -26.27 4.59
N TRP A 305 -1.07 -25.88 4.50
CA TRP A 305 -1.52 -24.53 4.85
C TRP A 305 -1.67 -24.30 6.35
N LEU A 306 -2.03 -25.33 7.11
CA LEU A 306 -2.23 -25.25 8.55
C LEU A 306 -0.94 -25.46 9.35
N GLN A 307 0.12 -26.00 8.75
CA GLN A 307 1.39 -26.29 9.43
C GLN A 307 2.06 -25.07 10.09
N PRO A 308 2.10 -23.87 9.47
CA PRO A 308 2.65 -22.68 10.11
C PRO A 308 1.85 -22.30 11.36
N LEU A 309 0.51 -22.34 11.29
CA LEU A 309 -0.38 -22.02 12.40
C LEU A 309 -0.17 -22.99 13.59
N LYS A 310 0.07 -24.27 13.31
CA LYS A 310 0.38 -25.30 14.33
C LYS A 310 1.72 -25.08 15.04
N GLN A 311 2.69 -24.44 14.37
CA GLN A 311 4.01 -24.17 14.94
C GLN A 311 3.99 -22.99 15.91
N ASP A 312 3.08 -22.05 15.71
CA ASP A 312 3.04 -20.81 16.48
C ASP A 312 2.36 -20.97 17.85
N ASP A 313 1.47 -21.95 18.05
CA ASP A 313 0.86 -22.21 19.37
C ASP A 313 0.40 -23.68 19.59
N PRO A 314 1.31 -24.64 19.84
CA PRO A 314 1.00 -26.08 19.90
C PRO A 314 -0.12 -26.49 20.88
N GLU A 315 -0.41 -25.68 21.91
CA GLU A 315 -1.43 -25.99 22.93
C GLU A 315 -2.86 -25.67 22.48
N LEU A 316 -3.06 -24.80 21.48
CA LEU A 316 -4.36 -24.54 20.85
C LEU A 316 -4.82 -25.66 19.89
N TRP A 317 -3.96 -26.64 19.59
CA TRP A 317 -4.18 -27.67 18.57
C TRP A 317 -4.46 -29.07 19.14
N VAL A 318 -4.90 -29.16 20.39
CA VAL A 318 -5.42 -30.42 20.94
C VAL A 318 -6.79 -30.67 20.31
N GLU A 319 -6.87 -31.63 19.39
CA GLU A 319 -8.15 -32.11 18.86
C GLU A 319 -9.00 -32.62 20.04
N GLU A 320 -10.21 -32.07 20.23
CA GLU A 320 -11.22 -32.64 21.14
C GLU A 320 -11.71 -34.00 20.64
#